data_AF-A0A0H3H048-F1
#
_entry.id   AF-A0A0H3H048-F1
#
_cell.length_a   1.000
_cell.length_b   1.000
_cell.length_c   1.000
_cell.angle_alpha   90.00
_cell.angle_beta   90.00
_cell.angle_gamma   90.00
#
_symmetry.space_group_name_H-M   'P 1'
#
loop_
_entity.id
_entity.type
_entity.pdbx_description
1 polymer ?
#
loop_
_entity_poly.entity_id
_entity_poly.type
_entity_poly.pdbx_seq_one_letter_code
_entity_poly.pdbx_strand_id
1 'polypeptide(L)'
;MKHVVNILLLGMVLLGIAMMADTPWGLGVALAPFGVWGARFLFLVHKSLWAAVIFWGGIAYFQWQVALVVGALFGLTCFIRVARSAYKEAPPTRRRKKQTGGFQDSYDFDQRFHIGAGDE
;
A
#
# COMPACT_ATOMS: atom_id res chain seq x y z
N MET A 1 -28.93 -1.60 28.18
CA MET A 1 -27.60 -1.00 27.89
C MET A 1 -26.86 -1.67 26.72
N LYS A 2 -26.81 -3.01 26.59
CA LYS A 2 -26.11 -3.71 25.50
C LYS A 2 -26.48 -3.22 24.08
N HIS A 3 -27.77 -3.03 23.81
CA HIS A 3 -28.25 -2.52 22.53
C HIS A 3 -27.72 -1.12 22.22
N VAL A 4 -27.72 -0.21 23.20
CA VAL A 4 -27.21 1.16 23.05
C VAL A 4 -25.73 1.14 22.68
N VAL A 5 -24.92 0.32 23.37
CA VAL A 5 -23.49 0.18 23.05
C VAL A 5 -23.29 -0.35 21.63
N ASN A 6 -24.07 -1.33 21.20
CA ASN A 6 -23.95 -1.86 19.84
C ASN A 6 -24.34 -0.82 18.77
N ILE A 7 -25.38 -0.01 19.03
CA ILE A 7 -25.77 1.09 18.14
C ILE A 7 -24.67 2.15 18.08
N LEU A 8 -24.08 2.54 19.21
CA LEU A 8 -22.95 3.48 19.24
C LEU A 8 -21.74 2.94 18.48
N LEU A 9 -21.39 1.66 18.67
CA LEU A 9 -20.30 1.01 17.95
C LEU A 9 -20.57 0.98 16.44
N LEU A 10 -21.80 0.70 16.01
CA LEU A 10 -22.18 0.76 14.61
C LEU A 10 -22.11 2.20 14.06
N GLY A 11 -22.53 3.19 14.85
CA GLY A 11 -22.35 4.60 14.54
C GLY A 11 -20.88 4.99 14.37
N MET A 12 -19.98 4.47 15.20
CA MET A 12 -18.53 4.65 15.04
C MET A 12 -17.99 4.00 13.76
N VAL A 13 -18.49 2.82 13.37
CA VAL A 13 -18.12 2.21 12.07
C VAL A 13 -18.55 3.12 10.93
N LEU A 14 -19.80 3.59 10.93
CA LEU A 14 -20.32 4.49 9.90
C LEU A 14 -19.54 5.81 9.84
N LEU A 15 -19.23 6.39 11.01
CA LEU A 15 -18.38 7.57 11.11
C LEU A 15 -16.99 7.33 10.54
N GLY A 16 -16.36 6.20 10.86
CA GLY A 16 -15.05 5.84 10.34
C GLY A 16 -15.05 5.69 8.81
N ILE A 17 -16.08 5.06 8.24
CA ILE A 17 -16.25 4.93 6.79
C ILE A 17 -16.42 6.32 6.15
N ALA A 18 -17.25 7.19 6.73
CA ALA A 18 -17.39 8.57 6.24
C ALA A 18 -16.05 9.31 6.27
N MET A 19 -15.27 9.16 7.35
CA MET A 19 -13.96 9.78 7.49
C MET A 19 -12.89 9.21 6.55
N MET A 20 -13.04 7.98 6.02
CA MET A 20 -12.09 7.40 5.06
C MET A 20 -12.04 8.15 3.73
N ALA A 21 -13.10 8.90 3.39
CA ALA A 21 -13.11 9.72 2.17
C ALA A 21 -12.08 10.85 2.23
N ASP A 22 -11.91 11.46 3.41
CA ASP A 22 -11.08 12.65 3.59
C ASP A 22 -9.80 12.37 4.38
N THR A 23 -9.77 11.33 5.21
CA THR A 23 -8.68 11.10 6.17
C THR A 23 -8.28 9.61 6.30
N PRO A 24 -6.97 9.30 6.40
CA PRO A 24 -6.51 7.94 6.69
C PRO A 24 -6.98 7.40 8.04
N TRP A 25 -7.26 8.31 9.00
CA TRP A 25 -7.72 7.96 10.34
C TRP A 25 -9.09 7.28 10.36
N GLY A 26 -9.91 7.48 9.32
CA GLY A 26 -11.22 6.82 9.20
C GLY A 26 -11.13 5.30 9.33
N LEU A 27 -10.04 4.69 8.85
CA LEU A 27 -9.79 3.26 9.01
C LEU A 27 -9.56 2.85 10.45
N GLY A 28 -8.80 3.63 11.22
CA GLY A 28 -8.62 3.38 12.66
C GLY A 28 -9.93 3.50 13.45
N VAL A 29 -10.72 4.54 13.15
CA VAL A 29 -12.04 4.74 13.79
C VAL A 29 -13.00 3.61 13.43
N ALA A 30 -13.03 3.19 12.17
CA ALA A 30 -13.87 2.09 11.72
C ALA A 30 -13.48 0.75 12.34
N LEU A 31 -12.19 0.52 12.58
CA LEU A 31 -11.66 -0.72 13.17
C LEU A 31 -11.91 -0.83 14.68
N ALA A 32 -12.01 0.27 15.42
CA ALA A 32 -12.16 0.24 16.87
C ALA A 32 -13.37 -0.60 17.34
N PRO A 33 -14.56 -0.49 16.75
CA PRO A 33 -15.69 -1.38 17.04
C PRO A 33 -15.42 -2.86 16.82
N PHE A 34 -14.68 -3.21 15.76
CA PHE A 34 -14.30 -4.59 15.50
C PHE A 34 -13.36 -5.14 16.58
N GLY A 35 -12.54 -4.30 17.22
CA GLY A 35 -11.77 -4.70 18.40
C GLY A 35 -12.67 -5.09 19.58
N VAL A 36 -13.70 -4.28 19.87
CA VAL A 36 -14.65 -4.55 20.96
C VAL A 36 -15.50 -5.79 20.67
N TRP A 37 -16.05 -5.90 19.45
CA TRP A 37 -16.82 -7.08 19.05
C TRP A 37 -15.94 -8.33 18.94
N GLY A 38 -14.74 -8.19 18.40
CA GLY A 38 -13.74 -9.25 18.29
C GLY A 38 -13.35 -9.80 19.66
N ALA A 39 -13.10 -8.95 20.65
CA ALA A 39 -12.81 -9.39 22.02
C ALA A 39 -13.96 -10.20 22.63
N ARG A 40 -15.21 -9.74 22.46
CA ARG A 40 -16.40 -10.47 22.91
C ARG A 40 -16.56 -11.80 22.18
N PHE A 41 -16.31 -11.82 20.88
CA PHE A 41 -16.35 -13.03 20.07
C PHE A 41 -15.27 -14.03 20.49
N LEU A 42 -14.03 -13.58 20.69
CA LEU A 42 -12.94 -14.41 21.19
C LEU A 42 -13.27 -15.00 22.56
N PHE A 43 -13.87 -14.22 23.46
CA PHE A 43 -14.33 -14.74 24.75
C PHE A 43 -15.35 -15.88 24.60
N LEU A 44 -16.28 -15.78 23.63
CA LEU A 44 -17.22 -16.85 23.32
C LEU A 44 -16.54 -18.08 22.71
N VAL A 45 -15.60 -17.87 21.80
CA VAL A 45 -14.81 -18.96 21.19
C VAL A 45 -14.01 -19.72 22.24
N HIS A 46 -13.37 -19.02 23.18
CA HIS A 46 -12.56 -19.65 24.23
C HIS A 46 -13.39 -20.32 25.34
N LYS A 47 -14.71 -20.15 25.35
CA LYS A 47 -15.60 -20.90 26.25
C LYS A 47 -15.58 -22.40 25.94
N SER A 48 -15.26 -22.80 24.71
CA SER A 48 -15.09 -24.19 24.30
C SER A 48 -13.69 -24.40 23.75
N LEU A 49 -12.92 -25.32 24.35
CA LEU A 49 -11.57 -25.65 23.88
C LEU A 49 -11.58 -26.10 22.41
N TRP A 50 -12.58 -26.89 22.00
CA TRP A 50 -12.73 -27.34 20.62
C TRP A 50 -12.96 -26.17 19.66
N ALA A 51 -13.80 -25.21 20.04
CA ALA A 51 -14.04 -24.03 19.21
C ALA A 51 -12.77 -23.18 19.09
N ALA A 52 -12.01 -23.02 20.17
CA ALA A 52 -10.74 -22.31 20.15
C ALA A 52 -9.71 -22.99 19.24
N VAL A 53 -9.56 -24.32 19.32
CA VAL A 53 -8.65 -25.08 18.46
C VAL A 53 -9.02 -24.94 16.98
N ILE A 54 -10.31 -25.08 16.65
CA ILE A 54 -10.79 -24.91 15.27
C ILE A 54 -10.56 -23.46 14.79
N PHE A 55 -10.85 -22.49 15.64
CA PHE A 55 -10.69 -21.07 15.31
C PHE A 55 -9.22 -20.70 15.04
N TRP A 56 -8.32 -21.06 15.94
CA TRP A 56 -6.89 -20.81 15.78
C TRP A 56 -6.28 -21.62 14.65
N GLY A 57 -6.71 -22.88 14.46
CA GLY A 57 -6.33 -23.70 13.32
C GLY A 57 -6.78 -23.08 12.00
N GLY A 58 -7.99 -22.53 11.95
CA GLY A 58 -8.50 -21.76 10.82
C GLY A 58 -7.65 -20.53 10.53
N ILE A 59 -7.35 -19.70 11.53
CA ILE A 59 -6.47 -18.53 11.38
C ILE A 59 -5.09 -18.95 10.85
N ALA A 60 -4.48 -19.98 11.44
CA ALA A 60 -3.18 -20.48 11.00
C ALA A 60 -3.22 -20.96 9.54
N TYR A 61 -4.31 -21.62 9.14
CA TYR A 61 -4.53 -22.03 7.76
C TYR A 61 -4.75 -20.85 6.80
N PHE A 62 -5.34 -19.74 7.23
CA PHE A 62 -5.49 -18.57 6.35
C PHE A 62 -4.26 -17.65 6.36
N GLN A 63 -3.40 -17.74 7.37
CA GLN A 63 -2.24 -16.88 7.53
C GLN A 63 -1.29 -16.95 6.31
N TRP A 64 -1.04 -18.14 5.77
CA TRP A 64 -0.17 -18.29 4.59
C TRP A 64 -0.78 -17.66 3.33
N GLN A 65 -2.11 -17.68 3.19
CA GLN A 65 -2.79 -17.06 2.05
C GLN A 65 -2.63 -15.54 2.09
N VAL A 66 -2.82 -14.93 3.26
CA VAL A 66 -2.60 -13.49 3.46
C VAL A 66 -1.14 -13.13 3.17
N ALA A 67 -0.18 -13.93 3.65
CA ALA A 67 1.23 -13.72 3.39
C ALA A 67 1.57 -13.79 1.89
N LEU A 68 0.97 -14.74 1.15
CA LEU A 68 1.14 -14.83 -0.30
C LEU A 68 0.56 -13.61 -1.02
N VAL A 69 -0.64 -13.15 -0.65
CA VAL A 69 -1.26 -11.98 -1.28
C VAL A 69 -0.42 -10.72 -1.05
N VAL A 70 0.00 -10.48 0.20
CA VAL A 70 0.85 -9.34 0.54
C VAL A 70 2.20 -9.44 -0.17
N GLY A 71 2.82 -10.62 -0.18
CA GLY A 71 4.09 -10.87 -0.87
C GLY A 71 3.99 -10.68 -2.39
N ALA A 72 2.90 -11.14 -3.01
CA ALA A 72 2.66 -10.96 -4.45
C ALA A 72 2.46 -9.48 -4.81
N LEU A 73 1.66 -8.75 -4.03
CA LEU A 73 1.47 -7.30 -4.22
C LEU A 73 2.79 -6.54 -4.04
N PHE A 74 3.55 -6.88 -2.99
CA PHE A 74 4.87 -6.28 -2.76
C PHE A 74 5.83 -6.57 -3.93
N GLY A 75 5.96 -7.84 -4.33
CA GLY A 75 6.78 -8.25 -5.46
C GLY A 75 6.40 -7.54 -6.76
N LEU A 76 5.10 -7.40 -7.03
CA LEU A 76 4.59 -6.65 -8.18
C LEU A 76 4.99 -5.16 -8.11
N THR A 77 4.83 -4.51 -6.96
CA THR A 77 5.24 -3.11 -6.81
C THR A 77 6.75 -2.91 -6.98
N CYS A 78 7.56 -3.85 -6.47
CA CYS A 78 9.01 -3.87 -6.68
C CYS A 78 9.37 -4.08 -8.15
N PHE A 79 8.74 -5.04 -8.83
CA PHE A 79 8.95 -5.28 -10.25
C PHE A 79 8.60 -4.05 -11.09
N ILE A 80 7.47 -3.39 -10.82
CA ILE A 80 7.08 -2.15 -11.49
C ILE A 80 8.10 -1.04 -11.24
N ARG A 81 8.62 -0.91 -10.01
CA ARG A 81 9.66 0.08 -9.68
C ARG A 81 10.95 -0.19 -10.44
N VAL A 82 11.43 -1.43 -10.46
CA VAL A 82 12.64 -1.84 -11.19
C VAL A 82 12.47 -1.63 -12.69
N ALA A 83 11.34 -2.04 -13.27
CA ALA A 83 11.04 -1.82 -14.68
C ALA A 83 11.04 -0.33 -15.01
N ARG A 84 10.38 0.52 -14.20
CA ARG A 84 10.41 1.98 -14.41
C ARG A 84 11.82 2.56 -14.31
N SER A 85 12.65 2.10 -13.38
CA SER A 85 14.04 2.54 -13.27
C SER A 85 14.85 2.12 -14.50
N ALA A 86 14.72 0.88 -14.95
CA ALA A 86 15.38 0.39 -16.16
C ALA A 86 14.94 1.15 -17.42
N TYR A 87 13.66 1.53 -17.53
CA TYR A 87 13.17 2.38 -18.62
C TYR A 87 13.72 3.81 -18.56
N LYS A 88 13.96 4.36 -17.36
CA LYS A 88 14.58 5.69 -17.19
C LYS A 88 16.08 5.66 -17.49
N GLU A 89 16.75 4.56 -17.19
CA GLU A 89 18.17 4.35 -17.47
C GLU A 89 18.43 3.85 -18.90
N ALA A 90 17.42 3.31 -19.59
CA ALA A 90 17.54 2.89 -20.96
C ALA A 90 18.00 4.10 -21.79
N PRO A 91 19.24 4.09 -22.33
CA PRO A 91 19.73 5.20 -23.12
C PRO A 91 18.74 5.40 -24.26
N PRO A 92 18.35 6.65 -24.60
CA PRO A 92 17.42 6.92 -25.68
C PRO A 92 17.95 6.13 -26.85
N THR A 93 17.21 5.09 -27.25
CA THR A 93 17.63 4.18 -28.31
C THR A 93 17.96 5.08 -29.46
N ARG A 94 19.26 5.32 -29.65
CA ARG A 94 19.79 6.14 -30.71
C ARG A 94 19.43 5.31 -31.90
N ARG A 95 18.24 5.58 -32.44
CA ARG A 95 17.85 5.22 -33.79
C ARG A 95 19.00 5.77 -34.59
N ARG A 96 19.99 4.92 -34.85
CA ARG A 96 20.99 5.09 -35.88
C ARG A 96 20.16 5.05 -37.14
N LYS A 97 19.47 6.16 -37.42
CA LYS A 97 18.84 6.41 -38.69
C LYS A 97 20.03 6.42 -39.64
N LYS A 98 20.06 5.34 -40.40
CA LYS A 98 21.02 4.97 -41.44
C LYS A 98 21.56 6.23 -42.11
N GLN A 99 22.89 6.31 -42.16
CA GLN A 99 23.66 7.36 -42.83
C GLN A 99 23.05 7.71 -44.19
N THR A 100 22.47 8.89 -44.30
CA THR A 100 22.29 9.57 -45.58
C THR A 100 22.46 11.06 -45.32
N GLY A 101 23.67 11.57 -45.61
CA GLY A 101 23.95 12.95 -45.97
C GLY A 101 23.59 14.06 -44.96
N GLY A 102 24.62 14.71 -44.43
CA GLY A 102 24.55 16.15 -44.17
C GLY A 102 24.47 16.56 -42.70
N PHE A 103 25.55 17.23 -42.30
CA PHE A 103 25.63 18.25 -41.25
C PHE A 103 25.57 17.78 -39.80
N GLN A 104 26.74 17.87 -39.18
CA GLN A 104 27.10 17.36 -37.86
C GLN A 104 27.22 18.55 -36.91
N ASP A 105 26.11 19.26 -36.67
CA ASP A 105 26.09 20.32 -35.65
C ASP A 105 25.94 19.69 -34.27
N SER A 106 27.09 19.60 -33.59
CA SER A 106 27.26 19.18 -32.22
C SER A 106 26.66 20.21 -31.27
N TYR A 107 25.43 19.98 -30.81
CA TYR A 107 24.94 20.61 -29.58
C TYR A 107 25.42 19.79 -28.39
N ASP A 108 26.64 20.09 -27.98
CA ASP A 108 27.22 19.69 -26.69
C ASP A 108 26.51 20.50 -25.60
N PHE A 109 25.38 19.99 -25.09
CA PHE A 109 24.68 20.58 -23.95
C PHE A 109 25.43 20.19 -22.67
N ASP A 110 26.53 20.90 -22.44
CA ASP A 110 27.25 20.95 -21.18
C ASP A 110 26.40 21.74 -20.15
N GLN A 111 25.29 21.16 -19.72
CA GLN A 111 24.30 21.78 -18.83
C GLN A 111 24.38 21.27 -17.39
N ARG A 112 25.58 20.85 -16.99
CA ARG A 112 25.93 20.63 -15.61
C ARG A 112 27.21 21.40 -15.41
N PHE A 113 27.16 22.56 -14.77
CA PHE A 113 28.06 22.89 -13.66
C PHE A 113 27.91 24.36 -13.23
N HIS A 114 27.70 24.51 -11.91
CA HIS A 114 28.01 25.67 -11.06
C HIS A 114 27.08 26.90 -11.16
N ILE A 115 26.10 27.03 -10.26
CA ILE A 115 26.22 27.67 -8.93
C ILE A 115 26.59 29.15 -9.07
N GLY A 116 25.56 30.00 -9.20
CA GLY A 116 25.63 31.43 -8.93
C GLY A 116 25.00 31.70 -7.56
N ALA A 117 25.79 31.49 -6.51
CA ALA A 117 25.67 32.27 -5.29
C ALA A 117 26.40 33.60 -5.56
N GLY A 118 25.78 34.73 -5.23
CA GLY A 118 26.34 36.05 -5.50
C GLY A 118 25.31 37.16 -5.30
N ASP A 119 24.94 37.37 -4.04
CA ASP A 119 25.08 38.62 -3.31
C ASP A 119 25.01 39.92 -4.15
N GLU A 120 23.87 40.61 -4.15
CA GLU A 120 23.72 42.08 -4.02
C GLU A 120 22.39 42.42 -3.33
#